data_AF-A0A2V5Y394-F1
#
_entry.id   AF-A0A2V5Y394-F1
#
_cell.length_a   1.000
_cell.length_b   1.000
_cell.length_c   1.000
_cell.angle_alpha   90.00
_cell.angle_beta   90.00
_cell.angle_gamma   90.00
#
_symmetry.space_group_name_H-M   'P 1'
#
loop_
_entity.id
_entity.type
_entity.pdbx_description
1 polymer ?
#
loop_
_entity_poly.entity_id
_entity_poly.type
_entity_poly.pdbx_seq_one_letter_code
_entity_poly.pdbx_strand_id
1 'polypeptide(L)'
;RIYASSETHFSIAKATALLGIGRENVRFVAVDECFKIRVDDLVAKITADLEAGYLPFCVVANAGTVNTGAVDPLAEIREIADRFQLWMHVDGSYGAFAVLA
;
A
#
# COMPACT_ATOMS: atom_id res chain seq x y z
N ARG A 1 11.20 -3.43 -1.79
CA ARG A 1 10.37 -2.20 -1.90
C ARG A 1 9.00 -2.50 -1.32
N ILE A 2 8.44 -1.54 -0.57
CA ILE A 2 7.09 -1.57 -0.01
C ILE A 2 6.26 -0.52 -0.72
N TYR A 3 5.02 -0.83 -1.09
CA TYR A 3 4.10 0.12 -1.73
C TYR A 3 2.98 0.49 -0.78
N ALA A 4 2.68 1.77 -0.69
CA ALA A 4 1.62 2.31 0.16
C ALA A 4 1.02 3.54 -0.51
N SER A 5 -0.26 3.83 -0.30
CA SER A 5 -0.85 5.08 -0.80
C SER A 5 -0.23 6.30 -0.11
N SER A 6 -0.34 7.48 -0.73
CA SER A 6 0.02 8.75 -0.08
C SER A 6 -0.82 9.05 1.18
N GLU A 7 -1.98 8.41 1.32
CA GLU A 7 -2.88 8.53 2.47
C GLU A 7 -2.63 7.49 3.57
N THR A 8 -1.65 6.60 3.38
CA THR A 8 -1.33 5.56 4.35
C THR A 8 -0.74 6.17 5.62
N HIS A 9 -1.09 5.60 6.78
CA HIS A 9 -0.62 6.11 8.06
C HIS A 9 0.92 6.09 8.16
N PHE A 10 1.51 7.14 8.75
CA PHE A 10 2.96 7.35 8.81
C PHE A 10 3.71 6.22 9.56
N SER A 11 3.00 5.37 10.31
CA SER A 11 3.58 4.20 10.97
C SER A 11 4.29 3.27 9.99
N ILE A 12 3.84 3.16 8.74
CA ILE A 12 4.47 2.29 7.75
C ILE A 12 5.90 2.76 7.43
N ALA A 13 6.09 4.06 7.18
CA ALA A 13 7.43 4.61 6.97
C ALA A 13 8.31 4.48 8.23
N LYS A 14 7.73 4.67 9.42
CA LYS A 14 8.44 4.48 10.69
C LYS A 14 8.87 3.01 10.88
N ALA A 15 7.98 2.05 10.64
CA ALA A 15 8.26 0.63 10.76
C ALA A 15 9.33 0.18 9.78
N THR A 16 9.25 0.63 8.52
CA THR A 16 10.25 0.34 7.48
C THR A 16 11.64 0.82 7.89
N ALA A 17 11.73 2.01 8.50
CA ALA A 17 12.99 2.51 9.05
C ALA A 17 13.53 1.63 10.20
N LEU A 18 12.66 1.29 11.16
CA LEU A 18 13.02 0.49 12.33
C LEU A 18 13.47 -0.94 11.98
N LEU A 19 12.90 -1.52 10.92
CA LEU A 19 13.27 -2.84 10.41
C LEU A 19 14.60 -2.85 9.63
N GLY A 20 15.28 -1.70 9.50
CA GLY A 20 16.53 -1.58 8.75
C GLY A 20 16.34 -1.58 7.23
N ILE A 21 15.10 -1.48 6.74
CA ILE A 21 14.78 -1.46 5.32
C ILE A 21 14.96 -0.05 4.73
N GLY A 22 14.85 1.00 5.55
CA GLY A 22 15.05 2.40 5.13
C GLY A 22 13.75 3.05 4.61
N ARG A 23 13.52 4.32 4.99
CA ARG A 23 12.27 5.04 4.64
C ARG A 23 12.12 5.24 3.14
N GLU A 24 13.24 5.44 2.46
CA GLU A 24 13.35 5.59 1.02
C GLU A 24 12.87 4.35 0.25
N ASN A 25 12.74 3.20 0.92
CA ASN A 25 12.22 1.96 0.35
C ASN A 25 10.70 1.83 0.41
N VAL A 26 10.01 2.81 0.99
CA VAL A 26 8.56 2.99 0.85
C VAL A 26 8.27 3.81 -0.41
N ARG A 27 7.59 3.19 -1.37
CA ARG A 27 7.11 3.80 -2.60
C ARG A 27 5.68 4.28 -2.36
N PHE A 28 5.50 5.59 -2.30
CA PHE A 28 4.18 6.19 -2.24
C PHE A 28 3.50 6.12 -3.61
N VAL A 29 2.32 5.52 -3.63
CA VAL A 29 1.44 5.37 -4.80
C VAL A 29 0.42 6.49 -4.77
N ALA A 30 0.10 7.03 -5.95
CA ALA A 30 -0.91 8.07 -6.10
C ALA A 30 -2.29 7.59 -5.64
N VAL A 31 -3.15 8.55 -5.31
CA VAL A 31 -4.57 8.31 -5.02
C VAL A 31 -5.47 8.95 -6.06
N ASP A 32 -6.71 8.49 -6.14
CA ASP A 32 -7.76 9.07 -6.96
C ASP A 32 -8.46 10.24 -6.24
N GLU A 33 -9.50 10.80 -6.89
CA GLU A 33 -10.30 11.90 -6.32
C GLU A 33 -11.09 11.49 -5.06
N CYS A 34 -11.26 10.19 -4.83
CA CYS A 34 -11.87 9.62 -3.62
C CYS A 34 -10.83 9.22 -2.57
N PHE A 35 -9.57 9.64 -2.74
CA PHE A 35 -8.44 9.33 -1.85
C PHE A 35 -8.09 7.83 -1.76
N LYS A 36 -8.53 7.01 -2.72
CA LYS A 36 -8.20 5.59 -2.80
C LYS A 36 -6.95 5.39 -3.62
N ILE A 37 -6.13 4.40 -3.28
CA ILE A 37 -4.93 4.06 -4.03
C ILE A 37 -5.25 3.75 -5.50
N ARG A 38 -4.46 4.33 -6.39
CA ARG A 38 -4.55 4.11 -7.83
C ARG A 38 -3.81 2.84 -8.24
N VAL A 39 -4.56 1.81 -8.61
CA VAL A 39 -4.01 0.49 -8.98
C VAL A 39 -3.14 0.54 -10.24
N ASP A 40 -3.40 1.47 -11.17
CA ASP A 40 -2.57 1.69 -12.35
C ASP A 40 -1.18 2.23 -11.99
N ASP A 41 -1.12 3.21 -11.09
CA ASP A 41 0.16 3.74 -10.57
C ASP A 41 0.90 2.72 -9.70
N LEU A 42 0.17 1.89 -8.94
CA LEU A 42 0.75 0.77 -8.17
C LEU A 42 1.49 -0.19 -9.10
N VAL A 43 0.83 -0.67 -10.17
CA VAL A 43 1.42 -1.59 -11.14
C VAL A 43 2.62 -0.96 -11.84
N ALA A 44 2.52 0.31 -12.23
CA ALA A 44 3.62 1.02 -12.88
C ALA A 44 4.85 1.10 -11.97
N LYS A 45 4.67 1.42 -10.68
CA LYS A 45 5.77 1.49 -9.70
C LYS A 45 6.40 0.13 -9.40
N ILE A 46 5.58 -0.92 -9.26
CA ILE A 46 6.09 -2.29 -9.06
C ILE A 46 6.94 -2.70 -10.27
N THR A 47 6.43 -2.48 -11.47
CA THR A 47 7.12 -2.86 -12.72
C THR A 47 8.45 -2.12 -12.86
N ALA A 48 8.46 -0.80 -12.66
CA ALA A 48 9.67 0.00 -12.74
C ALA A 48 10.73 -0.42 -11.69
N ASP A 49 10.30 -0.81 -10.49
CA ASP A 49 11.22 -1.29 -9.46
C ASP A 49 11.80 -2.67 -9.79
N LEU A 50 11.01 -3.58 -10.37
CA LEU A 50 11.51 -4.87 -10.86
C LEU A 50 12.54 -4.69 -11.97
N GLU A 51 12.26 -3.82 -12.95
CA GLU A 51 13.17 -3.50 -14.05
C GLU A 51 14.47 -2.85 -13.55
N ALA A 52 14.41 -2.06 -12.49
CA ALA A 52 15.57 -1.46 -11.83
C ALA A 52 16.34 -2.43 -10.91
N GLY A 53 15.94 -3.70 -10.84
CA GLY A 53 16.61 -4.73 -10.05
C GLY A 53 16.32 -4.67 -8.54
N TYR A 54 15.30 -3.91 -8.13
CA TYR A 54 14.81 -3.98 -6.75
C TYR A 54 14.00 -5.25 -6.51
N LEU A 55 13.79 -5.55 -5.22
CA LEU A 55 12.95 -6.66 -4.77
C LEU A 55 11.69 -6.12 -4.09
N PRO A 56 10.62 -5.80 -4.86
CA PRO A 56 9.27 -5.64 -4.35
C PRO A 56 8.87 -6.81 -3.46
N PHE A 57 8.25 -6.55 -2.31
CA PHE A 57 7.82 -7.65 -1.44
C PHE A 57 6.52 -7.40 -0.68
N CYS A 58 6.03 -6.15 -0.59
CA CYS A 58 4.85 -5.83 0.20
C CYS A 58 4.06 -4.67 -0.40
N VAL A 59 2.74 -4.79 -0.39
CA VAL A 59 1.78 -3.70 -0.59
C VAL A 59 0.92 -3.52 0.66
N VAL A 60 0.75 -2.28 1.09
CA VAL A 60 -0.15 -1.89 2.17
C VAL A 60 -1.43 -1.34 1.55
N ALA A 61 -2.55 -1.99 1.85
CA ALA A 61 -3.89 -1.56 1.46
C ALA A 61 -4.65 -1.05 2.69
N ASN A 62 -5.27 0.12 2.59
CA ASN A 62 -5.96 0.76 3.71
C ASN A 62 -7.45 0.39 3.69
N ALA A 63 -7.91 -0.30 4.73
CA ALA A 63 -9.33 -0.48 5.01
C ALA A 63 -9.79 0.63 5.96
N GLY A 64 -9.74 1.88 5.47
CA GLY A 64 -10.03 3.10 6.22
C GLY A 64 -8.76 3.90 6.53
N THR A 65 -8.47 4.90 5.70
CA THR A 65 -7.40 5.89 5.97
C THR A 65 -7.78 6.82 7.12
N VAL A 66 -6.79 7.35 7.83
CA VAL A 66 -7.02 8.17 9.03
C VAL A 66 -7.64 9.52 8.71
N ASN A 67 -7.24 10.15 7.60
CA ASN A 67 -7.68 11.51 7.26
C ASN A 67 -9.09 11.55 6.65
N THR A 68 -9.39 10.59 5.78
CA THR A 68 -10.59 10.64 4.92
C THR A 68 -11.51 9.44 5.10
N GLY A 69 -11.08 8.40 5.83
CA GLY A 69 -11.83 7.15 5.94
C GLY A 69 -11.90 6.35 4.64
N ALA A 70 -11.05 6.67 3.65
CA ALA A 70 -11.05 6.01 2.36
C ALA A 70 -10.69 4.53 2.49
N VAL A 71 -11.42 3.69 1.74
CA VAL A 71 -11.17 2.25 1.64
C VAL A 71 -10.61 1.98 0.25
N ASP A 72 -9.38 1.48 0.22
CA ASP A 72 -8.70 1.08 -1.01
C ASP A 72 -9.42 -0.10 -1.69
N PRO A 73 -9.31 -0.27 -3.02
CA PRO A 73 -9.88 -1.41 -3.75
C PRO A 73 -9.17 -2.72 -3.39
N LEU A 74 -9.51 -3.30 -2.23
CA LEU A 74 -8.79 -4.44 -1.63
C LEU A 74 -8.72 -5.67 -2.53
N ALA A 75 -9.79 -5.98 -3.26
CA ALA A 75 -9.83 -7.12 -4.17
C ALA A 75 -8.85 -6.95 -5.35
N GLU A 76 -8.85 -5.79 -5.98
CA GLU A 76 -7.93 -5.48 -7.09
C GLU A 76 -6.47 -5.49 -6.61
N ILE A 77 -6.19 -4.96 -5.42
CA ILE A 77 -4.85 -5.00 -4.83
C ILE A 77 -4.42 -6.43 -4.52
N ARG A 78 -5.35 -7.30 -4.08
CA ARG A 78 -5.06 -8.73 -3.85
C ARG A 78 -4.66 -9.42 -5.16
N GLU A 79 -5.39 -9.19 -6.24
CA GLU A 79 -5.05 -9.74 -7.56
C GLU A 79 -3.67 -9.28 -8.03
N ILE A 80 -3.34 -8.00 -7.85
CA ILE A 80 -2.02 -7.44 -8.15
C ILE A 80 -0.95 -8.09 -7.26
N ALA A 81 -1.19 -8.19 -5.96
CA ALA A 81 -0.25 -8.79 -5.02
C ALA A 81 0.01 -10.27 -5.35
N ASP A 82 -0.99 -11.03 -5.79
CA ASP A 82 -0.81 -12.40 -6.27
C ASP A 82 0.01 -12.45 -7.56
N ARG A 83 -0.33 -11.59 -8.53
CA ARG A 83 0.40 -11.51 -9.80
C ARG A 83 1.90 -11.20 -9.61
N PHE A 84 2.23 -10.31 -8.69
CA PHE A 84 3.61 -9.88 -8.42
C PHE A 84 4.26 -10.58 -7.22
N GLN A 85 3.60 -11.59 -6.64
CA GLN A 85 4.09 -12.36 -5.48
C GLN A 85 4.46 -11.47 -4.27
N LEU A 86 3.62 -10.47 -3.99
CA LEU A 86 3.76 -9.54 -2.88
C LEU A 86 2.94 -10.00 -1.67
N TRP A 87 3.49 -9.77 -0.49
CA TRP A 87 2.69 -9.75 0.73
C TRP A 87 1.68 -8.60 0.67
N MET A 88 0.42 -8.86 0.97
CA MET A 88 -0.59 -7.82 1.13
C MET A 88 -0.87 -7.63 2.61
N HIS A 89 -0.53 -6.46 3.14
CA HIS A 89 -0.93 -6.05 4.47
C HIS A 89 -2.16 -5.15 4.37
N VAL A 90 -3.26 -5.53 5.03
CA VAL A 90 -4.43 -4.65 5.17
C VAL A 90 -4.32 -3.87 6.46
N ASP A 91 -4.14 -2.55 6.37
CA ASP A 91 -4.27 -1.65 7.52
C ASP A 91 -5.75 -1.35 7.75
N GLY A 92 -6.35 -2.10 8.66
CA GLY A 92 -7.73 -1.97 9.09
C GLY A 92 -7.91 -1.22 10.40
N SER A 93 -6.87 -0.52 10.88
CA SER A 93 -6.86 0.05 12.24
C SER A 93 -8.03 0.99 12.51
N TYR A 94 -8.55 1.65 11.47
CA TYR A 94 -9.73 2.52 11.54
C TYR A 94 -10.99 1.85 11.01
N GLY A 95 -11.02 1.46 9.73
CA GLY A 95 -12.26 1.06 9.06
C GLY A 95 -12.65 -0.42 9.21
N ALA A 96 -11.77 -1.31 9.72
CA ALA A 96 -12.12 -2.73 9.82
C ALA A 96 -13.26 -3.00 10.81
N PHE A 97 -13.46 -2.14 11.82
CA PHE A 97 -14.59 -2.29 12.74
C PHE A 97 -15.96 -2.20 12.06
N ALA A 98 -16.04 -1.63 10.85
CA ALA A 98 -17.28 -1.56 10.07
C ALA A 98 -17.86 -2.94 9.72
N VAL A 99 -17.06 -4.02 9.75
CA VAL A 99 -17.55 -5.38 9.53
C VAL A 99 -18.34 -5.96 10.71
N LEU A 100 -18.26 -5.32 11.89
CA LEU A 100 -18.96 -5.73 13.11
C LEU A 100 -20.28 -4.99 13.31
N ALA A 101 -20.54 -3.96 12.50
CA ALA A 101 -21.69 -3.07 12.60
C ALA A 101 -22.94 -3.63 11.90
#